data_AF-E6JZM5-F1
#
_entry.id   AF-E6JZM5-F1
#
_cell.length_a   1.000
_cell.length_b   1.000
_cell.length_c   1.000
_cell.angle_alpha   90.00
_cell.angle_beta   90.00
_cell.angle_gamma   90.00
#
_symmetry.space_group_name_H-M   'P 1'
#
loop_
_entity.id
_entity.type
_entity.pdbx_description
1 polymer ?
#
loop_
_entity_poly.entity_id
_entity_poly.type
_entity_poly.pdbx_seq_one_letter_code
_entity_poly.pdbx_strand_id
1 'polypeptide(L)'
;MKKQTRITLALGIGFGLAMLSMALTIYFGYVHAYSNGGNAKDVYLFGLKIYRLTLEGNNYTGASLGVNMGIVCAIYMGIVLFLEEIIHKLRTL
;
A
#
# COMPACT_ATOMS: atom_id res chain seq x y z
N MET A 1 -15.99 -4.61 -22.96
CA MET A 1 -15.92 -5.52 -21.80
C MET A 1 -17.21 -5.41 -20.98
N LYS A 2 -17.64 -6.50 -20.32
CA LYS A 2 -18.76 -6.45 -19.38
C LYS A 2 -18.39 -5.58 -18.17
N LYS A 3 -19.35 -4.84 -17.61
CA LYS A 3 -19.14 -3.93 -16.46
C LYS A 3 -18.43 -4.61 -15.28
N GLN A 4 -18.84 -5.84 -14.96
CA GLN A 4 -18.25 -6.63 -13.87
C GLN A 4 -16.75 -6.89 -14.09
N THR A 5 -16.36 -7.37 -15.27
CA THR A 5 -14.95 -7.66 -15.59
C THR A 5 -14.07 -6.41 -15.50
N ARG A 6 -14.62 -5.26 -15.89
CA ARG A 6 -13.93 -3.96 -15.86
C ARG A 6 -13.66 -3.49 -14.42
N ILE A 7 -14.68 -3.55 -13.57
CA ILE A 7 -14.58 -3.23 -12.14
C ILE A 7 -13.58 -4.16 -11.46
N THR A 8 -13.66 -5.48 -11.70
CA THR A 8 -12.71 -6.44 -11.13
C THR A 8 -11.27 -6.13 -11.56
N LEU A 9 -11.06 -5.77 -12.83
CA LEU A 9 -9.72 -5.43 -13.34
C LEU A 9 -9.18 -4.14 -12.69
N ALA A 10 -10.01 -3.11 -12.56
CA ALA A 10 -9.63 -1.87 -11.89
C ALA A 10 -9.29 -2.08 -10.41
N LEU A 11 -10.09 -2.88 -9.69
CA LEU A 11 -9.79 -3.29 -8.32
C LEU A 11 -8.45 -4.03 -8.22
N GLY A 12 -8.20 -4.97 -9.13
CA GLY A 12 -6.94 -5.72 -9.19
C GLY A 12 -5.72 -4.80 -9.42
N ILE A 13 -5.83 -3.83 -10.33
CA ILE A 13 -4.78 -2.84 -10.59
C ILE A 13 -4.54 -1.97 -9.35
N GLY A 14 -5.60 -1.46 -8.72
CA GLY A 14 -5.49 -0.66 -7.50
C GLY A 14 -4.83 -1.44 -6.35
N PHE A 15 -5.21 -2.68 -6.15
CA PHE A 15 -4.59 -3.56 -5.16
C PHE A 15 -3.10 -3.79 -5.45
N GLY A 16 -2.74 -4.10 -6.71
CA GLY A 16 -1.34 -4.27 -7.12
C GLY A 16 -0.50 -3.02 -6.87
N LEU A 17 -1.01 -1.84 -7.19
CA LEU A 17 -0.34 -0.56 -6.93
C LEU A 17 -0.17 -0.30 -5.43
N ALA A 18 -1.19 -0.62 -4.62
CA ALA A 18 -1.10 -0.51 -3.17
C ALA A 18 0.03 -1.39 -2.62
N MET A 19 0.07 -2.66 -3.03
CA MET A 19 1.10 -3.61 -2.60
C MET A 19 2.50 -3.15 -2.99
N LEU A 20 2.70 -2.66 -4.22
CA LEU A 20 3.98 -2.10 -4.66
C LEU A 20 4.39 -0.88 -3.83
N SER A 21 3.46 0.05 -3.56
CA SER A 21 3.74 1.23 -2.77
C SER A 21 4.18 0.87 -1.34
N MET A 22 3.47 -0.05 -0.69
CA MET A 22 3.80 -0.54 0.65
C MET A 22 5.14 -1.27 0.67
N ALA A 23 5.43 -2.11 -0.32
CA ALA A 23 6.70 -2.82 -0.42
C ALA A 23 7.88 -1.84 -0.49
N LEU A 24 7.77 -0.80 -1.32
CA LEU A 24 8.79 0.25 -1.42
C LEU A 24 8.95 1.00 -0.09
N THR A 25 7.85 1.39 0.55
CA THR A 25 7.92 2.11 1.84
C THR A 25 8.54 1.26 2.93
N ILE A 26 8.21 -0.04 3.01
CA ILE A 26 8.80 -0.96 3.97
C ILE A 26 10.30 -1.14 3.71
N TYR A 27 10.70 -1.31 2.44
CA TYR A 27 12.11 -1.40 2.06
C TYR A 27 12.92 -0.18 2.52
N PHE A 28 12.44 1.03 2.21
CA PHE A 28 13.08 2.26 2.69
C PHE A 28 13.04 2.37 4.23
N GLY A 29 11.99 1.88 4.86
CA GLY A 29 11.90 1.75 6.32
C GLY A 29 13.04 0.91 6.89
N TYR A 30 13.33 -0.25 6.29
CA TYR A 30 14.46 -1.10 6.67
C TYR A 30 15.80 -0.38 6.47
N VAL A 31 16.03 0.19 5.29
CA VAL A 31 17.28 0.93 4.99
C VAL A 31 17.51 2.04 6.02
N HIS A 32 16.47 2.80 6.35
CA HIS A 32 16.53 3.87 7.34
C HIS A 32 16.79 3.35 8.75
N ALA A 33 16.16 2.24 9.15
CA ALA A 33 16.38 1.61 10.45
C ALA A 33 17.82 1.11 10.61
N TYR A 34 18.39 0.47 9.58
CA TYR A 34 19.78 0.03 9.58
C TYR A 34 20.78 1.21 9.56
N SER A 35 20.45 2.30 8.86
CA SER A 35 21.34 3.47 8.79
C SER A 35 21.36 4.32 10.06
N ASN A 36 20.21 4.49 10.73
CA ASN A 36 20.08 5.40 11.88
C ASN A 36 20.05 4.69 13.23
N GLY A 37 19.98 3.37 13.24
CA GLY A 37 19.87 2.57 14.46
C GLY A 37 18.58 2.83 15.25
N GLY A 38 18.45 2.13 16.37
CA GLY A 38 17.36 2.26 17.33
C GLY A 38 16.56 0.98 17.51
N ASN A 39 16.05 0.75 18.73
CA ASN A 39 15.40 -0.51 19.09
C ASN A 39 14.06 -0.74 18.37
N ALA A 40 13.35 0.32 17.99
CA ALA A 40 12.11 0.23 17.24
C ALA A 40 11.95 1.40 16.28
N LYS A 41 11.47 1.14 15.07
CA LYS A 41 11.15 2.13 14.04
C LYS A 41 9.79 1.83 13.43
N ASP A 42 8.94 2.84 13.39
CA ASP A 42 7.62 2.74 12.79
C ASP A 42 7.68 3.24 11.34
N VAL A 43 7.10 2.46 10.42
CA VAL A 43 7.02 2.79 9.01
C VAL A 43 5.62 3.32 8.70
N TYR A 44 5.57 4.53 8.16
CA TYR A 44 4.34 5.22 7.83
C TYR A 44 4.16 5.34 6.33
N LEU A 45 2.92 5.16 5.88
CA LEU A 45 2.50 5.41 4.51
C LEU A 45 1.21 6.24 4.53
N PHE A 46 1.22 7.39 3.86
CA PHE A 46 0.13 8.38 3.92
C PHE A 46 -0.30 8.75 5.36
N GLY A 47 0.65 8.82 6.29
CA GLY A 47 0.39 9.11 7.71
C GLY A 47 -0.15 7.93 8.53
N LEU A 48 -0.45 6.79 7.90
CA LEU A 48 -0.85 5.56 8.58
C LEU A 48 0.36 4.69 8.87
N LYS A 49 0.47 4.21 10.12
CA LYS A 49 1.49 3.24 10.50
C LYS A 49 1.17 1.89 9.87
N ILE A 50 1.91 1.48 8.86
CA ILE A 50 1.67 0.21 8.15
C ILE A 50 2.54 -0.93 8.69
N TYR A 51 3.69 -0.60 9.27
CA TYR A 51 4.69 -1.58 9.66
C TYR A 51 5.47 -1.10 10.88
N ARG A 52 5.92 -2.04 11.69
CA ARG A 52 6.83 -1.78 12.81
C ARG A 52 8.06 -2.65 12.68
N LEU A 53 9.22 -2.02 12.70
CA LEU A 53 10.52 -2.66 12.71
C LEU A 53 11.04 -2.68 14.14
N THR A 54 11.44 -3.84 14.63
CA THR A 54 12.03 -4.01 15.96
C THR A 54 13.39 -4.67 15.80
N LEU A 55 14.40 -4.18 16.51
CA LEU A 55 15.72 -4.80 16.49
C LEU A 55 15.71 -6.04 17.39
N GLU A 56 15.89 -7.21 16.79
CA GLU A 56 16.02 -8.49 17.50
C GLU A 56 17.42 -9.06 17.26
N GLY A 57 18.28 -8.89 18.27
CA GLY A 57 19.71 -9.20 18.17
C GLY A 57 20.41 -8.26 17.18
N ASN A 58 20.84 -8.79 16.05
CA ASN A 58 21.54 -8.05 15.00
C ASN A 58 20.67 -7.71 13.78
N ASN A 59 19.41 -8.15 13.74
CA ASN A 59 18.53 -7.98 12.59
C ASN A 59 17.24 -7.26 12.97
N TYR A 60 16.70 -6.47 12.05
CA TYR A 60 15.36 -5.91 12.23
C TYR A 60 14.30 -6.91 11.81
N THR A 61 13.35 -7.20 12.70
CA THR A 61 12.15 -7.98 12.39
C THR A 61 10.94 -7.06 12.27
N GLY A 62 10.04 -7.44 11.36
CA GLY A 62 8.92 -6.60 10.95
C GLY A 62 7.58 -7.18 11.40
N ALA A 63 6.74 -6.34 12.01
CA ALA A 63 5.35 -6.67 12.32
C ALA A 63 4.42 -5.77 11.50
N SER A 64 3.50 -6.40 10.75
CA SER A 64 2.49 -5.69 9.96
C SER A 64 1.34 -5.20 10.83
N LEU A 65 0.85 -3.99 10.53
CA LEU A 65 -0.43 -3.51 11.06
C LEU A 65 -1.50 -3.73 9.97
N GLY A 66 -2.06 -4.94 9.94
CA GLY A 66 -2.97 -5.40 8.88
C GLY A 66 -4.17 -4.48 8.63
N VAL A 67 -4.74 -3.85 9.66
CA VAL A 67 -5.86 -2.90 9.52
C VAL A 67 -5.44 -1.69 8.68
N ASN A 68 -4.30 -1.08 9.00
CA ASN A 68 -3.83 0.11 8.31
C ASN A 68 -3.41 -0.20 6.87
N MET A 69 -2.80 -1.37 6.64
CA MET A 69 -2.50 -1.87 5.30
C MET A 69 -3.79 -2.09 4.48
N GLY A 70 -4.84 -2.62 5.10
CA GLY A 70 -6.15 -2.77 4.48
C GLY A 70 -6.78 -1.44 4.06
N ILE A 71 -6.66 -0.40 4.91
CA ILE A 71 -7.13 0.96 4.59
C ILE A 71 -6.37 1.51 3.38
N VAL A 72 -5.05 1.38 3.33
CA VAL A 72 -4.24 1.81 2.18
C VAL A 72 -4.71 1.09 0.90
N CYS A 73 -4.92 -0.22 0.95
CA CYS A 73 -5.45 -0.97 -0.19
C CYS A 73 -6.81 -0.44 -0.64
N ALA A 74 -7.72 -0.17 0.31
CA ALA A 74 -9.04 0.36 0.00
C ALA A 74 -8.98 1.74 -0.68
N ILE A 75 -8.06 2.61 -0.24
CA ILE A 75 -7.85 3.93 -0.85
C ILE A 75 -7.40 3.79 -2.30
N TYR A 76 -6.37 2.99 -2.56
CA TYR A 76 -5.87 2.77 -3.93
C TYR A 76 -6.94 2.14 -4.83
N MET A 77 -7.65 1.12 -4.34
CA MET A 77 -8.74 0.48 -5.07
C MET A 77 -9.87 1.47 -5.39
N GLY A 78 -10.25 2.31 -4.43
CA GLY A 78 -11.25 3.35 -4.60
C GLY A 78 -10.85 4.40 -5.65
N ILE A 79 -9.60 4.89 -5.61
CA ILE A 79 -9.08 5.86 -6.58
C ILE A 79 -9.08 5.26 -7.99
N VAL A 80 -8.55 4.04 -8.15
CA VAL A 80 -8.47 3.41 -9.47
C VAL A 80 -9.87 3.12 -10.03
N LEU A 81 -10.81 2.64 -9.20
CA LEU A 81 -12.19 2.48 -9.63
C LEU A 81 -12.84 3.80 -10.03
N PHE A 82 -12.61 4.87 -9.27
CA PHE A 82 -13.18 6.18 -9.57
C PHE A 82 -12.66 6.73 -10.90
N LEU A 83 -11.34 6.62 -11.14
CA LEU A 83 -10.72 6.98 -12.42
C LEU A 83 -11.27 6.15 -13.57
N GLU A 84 -11.42 4.85 -13.38
CA GLU A 84 -12.00 3.96 -14.38
C GLU A 84 -13.43 4.37 -14.74
N GLU A 85 -14.28 4.65 -13.75
CA GLU A 85 -15.67 5.05 -13.98
C GLU A 85 -15.76 6.41 -14.70
N ILE A 86 -14.88 7.37 -14.39
CA ILE A 86 -14.78 8.65 -15.10
C ILE A 86 -14.38 8.42 -16.56
N ILE A 87 -13.29 7.68 -16.81
CA ILE A 87 -12.79 7.41 -18.16
C ILE A 87 -13.88 6.69 -18.98
N HIS A 88 -14.59 5.75 -18.35
CA HIS A 88 -15.68 5.05 -19.00
C HIS A 88 -16.82 6.01 -19.39
N LYS A 89 -17.28 6.86 -18.45
CA LYS A 89 -18.33 7.85 -18.74
C LYS A 89 -17.94 8.81 -19.85
N LEU A 90 -16.70 9.28 -19.86
CA LEU A 90 -16.18 10.17 -20.90
C LEU A 90 -16.09 9.49 -22.27
N ARG A 91 -15.76 8.20 -22.32
CA ARG A 91 -15.71 7.43 -23.57
C ARG A 91 -17.10 7.08 -24.12
N THR A 92 -18.13 7.07 -23.28
CA THR A 92 -19.52 6.80 -23.69
C THR A 92 -20.31 8.06 -24.05
N LEU A 93 -19.74 9.26 -23.83
CA LEU A 93 -20.24 10.55 -24.31
C LEU A 93 -19.81 10.78 -25.76
#